data_AF-A0A9P7D9P6-F1
#
_entry.id   AF-A0A9P7D9P6-F1
#
_cell.length_a   1.000
_cell.length_b   1.000
_cell.length_c   1.000
_cell.angle_alpha   90.00
_cell.angle_beta   90.00
_cell.angle_gamma   90.00
#
_symmetry.space_group_name_H-M   'P 1'
#
loop_
_entity.id
_entity.type
_entity.pdbx_description
1 polymer ?
#
loop_
_entity_poly.entity_id
_entity_poly.type
_entity_poly.pdbx_seq_one_letter_code
_entity_poly.pdbx_strand_id
1 'polypeptide(L)'
;MSYSSFNTQMYKTWLYNNKKKKERKNILKYGRKWTPRMVIYQQKWEEVLKRIEDKSEAKPGDPDMFKHYQAAVKGVMAELSNDELEKAKETAEEWSNNYPPPEIQAQVAQMKGPAYMEHFSNKMWRQCRMRVFVLSAWKNEQGEVLFGMHDDNEALGDGDSFIKMKDWEDIEPVWCWGKGWRPTGEGRSQKNLKTSLRARN
;
A
#
# COMPACT_ATOMS: atom_id res chain seq x y z
N MET A 1 -1.68 -27.17 -44.68
CA MET A 1 -1.97 -26.53 -43.37
C MET A 1 -3.48 -26.45 -43.23
N SER A 2 -4.07 -27.20 -42.30
CA SER A 2 -5.53 -27.38 -42.27
C SER A 2 -6.24 -26.13 -41.72
N TYR A 3 -7.29 -25.69 -42.42
CA TYR A 3 -8.17 -24.56 -42.10
C TYR A 3 -8.69 -24.55 -40.64
N SER A 4 -8.72 -25.71 -39.99
CA SER A 4 -9.17 -25.92 -38.61
C SER A 4 -8.24 -25.28 -37.55
N SER A 5 -6.92 -25.31 -37.78
CA SER A 5 -5.93 -24.76 -36.84
C SER A 5 -5.99 -23.22 -36.76
N PHE A 6 -6.20 -22.56 -37.91
CA PHE A 6 -6.22 -21.09 -37.99
C PHE A 6 -7.46 -20.49 -37.31
N ASN A 7 -8.64 -21.10 -37.52
CA ASN A 7 -9.88 -20.68 -36.86
C ASN A 7 -9.80 -20.86 -35.34
N THR A 8 -9.23 -21.97 -34.87
CA THR A 8 -9.07 -22.22 -33.43
C THR A 8 -8.19 -21.16 -32.75
N GLN A 9 -7.14 -20.69 -33.43
CA GLN A 9 -6.26 -19.64 -32.92
C GLN A 9 -6.97 -18.27 -32.91
N MET A 10 -7.74 -17.96 -33.96
CA MET A 10 -8.54 -16.73 -34.01
C MET A 10 -9.57 -16.65 -32.87
N TYR A 11 -10.29 -17.73 -32.59
CA TYR A 11 -11.26 -17.77 -31.49
C TYR A 11 -10.60 -17.63 -30.12
N LYS A 12 -9.41 -18.23 -29.91
CA LYS A 12 -8.62 -18.07 -28.68
C LYS A 12 -8.17 -16.62 -28.48
N THR A 13 -7.67 -15.98 -29.54
CA THR A 13 -7.24 -14.58 -29.51
C THR A 13 -8.43 -13.64 -29.25
N TRP A 14 -9.57 -13.89 -29.90
CA TRP A 14 -10.79 -13.11 -29.65
C TRP A 14 -11.27 -13.26 -28.21
N LEU A 15 -11.32 -14.48 -27.67
CA LEU A 15 -11.67 -14.74 -26.26
C LEU A 15 -10.67 -14.11 -25.29
N TYR A 16 -9.38 -14.09 -25.62
CA TYR A 16 -8.37 -13.44 -24.77
C TYR A 16 -8.55 -11.92 -24.74
N ASN A 17 -8.78 -11.31 -25.91
CA ASN A 17 -8.98 -9.86 -26.04
C ASN A 17 -10.33 -9.37 -25.52
N ASN A 18 -11.38 -10.21 -25.61
CA ASN A 18 -12.76 -9.87 -25.22
C ASN A 18 -13.19 -10.49 -23.88
N LYS A 19 -12.31 -11.24 -23.21
CA LYS A 19 -12.54 -11.60 -21.80
C LYS A 19 -12.59 -10.29 -21.02
N LYS A 20 -13.73 -10.04 -20.35
CA LYS A 20 -13.83 -8.97 -19.35
C LYS A 20 -12.61 -9.09 -18.44
N LYS A 21 -11.72 -8.09 -18.46
CA LYS A 21 -10.62 -8.00 -17.50
C LYS A 21 -11.27 -8.18 -16.14
N LYS A 22 -10.89 -9.23 -15.43
CA LYS A 22 -11.44 -9.53 -14.11
C LYS A 22 -11.23 -8.26 -13.30
N GLU A 23 -12.31 -7.56 -12.95
CA GLU A 23 -12.18 -6.42 -12.06
C GLU A 23 -11.45 -6.93 -10.82
N ARG A 24 -10.27 -6.36 -10.53
CA ARG A 24 -9.58 -6.68 -9.28
C ARG A 24 -10.59 -6.38 -8.19
N LYS A 25 -11.06 -7.42 -7.49
CA LYS A 25 -11.92 -7.23 -6.32
C LYS A 25 -11.21 -6.19 -5.44
N ASN A 26 -11.96 -5.28 -4.81
CA ASN A 26 -11.38 -4.34 -3.85
C ASN A 26 -10.84 -5.16 -2.67
N ILE A 27 -9.57 -5.57 -2.74
CA ILE A 27 -8.93 -6.49 -1.78
C ILE A 27 -8.37 -5.72 -0.60
N LEU A 28 -8.08 -4.42 -0.76
CA LEU A 28 -7.54 -3.56 0.29
C LEU A 28 -8.66 -3.15 1.23
N LYS A 29 -8.78 -3.90 2.35
CA LYS A 29 -9.57 -3.48 3.51
C LYS A 29 -8.68 -2.63 4.41
N TYR A 30 -9.06 -1.36 4.60
CA TYR A 30 -8.40 -0.49 5.57
C TYR A 30 -8.62 -1.02 6.99
N GLY A 31 -7.62 -0.85 7.87
CA GLY A 31 -7.76 -1.17 9.30
C GLY A 31 -7.96 -2.66 9.62
N ARG A 32 -7.45 -3.58 8.78
CA ARG A 32 -7.49 -5.01 9.10
C ARG A 32 -6.70 -5.28 10.39
N LYS A 33 -7.33 -5.97 11.35
CA LYS A 33 -6.65 -6.44 12.57
C LYS A 33 -5.42 -7.28 12.23
N TRP A 34 -4.39 -7.14 13.05
CA TRP A 34 -3.20 -7.99 13.00
C TRP A 34 -3.58 -9.43 13.34
N THR A 35 -2.88 -10.37 12.70
CA THR A 35 -3.06 -11.80 12.95
C THR A 35 -1.72 -12.37 13.43
N PRO A 36 -1.72 -13.49 14.17
CA PRO A 36 -0.47 -14.10 14.65
C PRO A 36 0.50 -14.38 13.50
N ARG A 37 -0.03 -14.81 12.36
CA ARG A 37 0.75 -15.03 11.14
C ARG A 37 1.42 -13.76 10.61
N MET A 38 0.76 -12.60 10.70
CA MET A 38 1.35 -11.32 10.29
C MET A 38 2.45 -10.88 11.24
N VAL A 39 2.26 -11.09 12.55
CA VAL A 39 3.28 -10.82 13.57
C VAL A 39 4.51 -11.69 13.34
N ILE A 40 4.33 -13.01 13.20
CA ILE A 40 5.42 -13.96 12.94
C ILE A 40 6.15 -13.62 11.65
N TYR A 41 5.41 -13.28 10.59
CA TYR A 41 6.03 -12.85 9.34
C TYR A 41 6.92 -11.63 9.54
N GLN A 42 6.47 -10.66 10.33
CA GLN A 42 7.23 -9.45 10.59
C GLN A 42 8.47 -9.71 11.45
N GLN A 43 8.33 -10.52 12.49
CA GLN A 43 9.40 -10.84 13.43
C GLN A 43 10.45 -11.78 12.82
N LYS A 44 10.04 -12.72 11.96
CA LYS A 44 10.91 -13.74 11.35
C LYS A 44 11.03 -13.54 9.83
N TRP A 45 10.98 -12.29 9.37
CA TRP A 45 10.95 -11.97 7.93
C TRP A 45 12.21 -12.46 7.20
N GLU A 46 13.38 -12.32 7.82
CA GLU A 46 14.67 -12.76 7.29
C GLU A 46 14.74 -14.29 7.17
N GLU A 47 14.24 -15.01 8.16
CA GLU A 47 14.16 -16.47 8.12
C GLU A 47 13.24 -16.94 6.98
N VAL A 48 12.11 -16.26 6.79
CA VAL A 48 11.19 -16.54 5.68
C VAL A 48 11.88 -16.28 4.33
N LEU A 49 12.63 -15.18 4.19
CA LEU A 49 13.38 -14.90 2.96
C LEU A 49 14.44 -15.96 2.68
N LYS A 50 15.28 -16.25 3.68
CA LYS A 50 16.33 -17.27 3.56
C LYS A 50 15.77 -18.61 3.12
N ARG A 51 14.62 -18.99 3.67
CA ARG A 51 13.94 -20.24 3.32
C ARG A 51 13.36 -20.26 1.90
N ILE A 52 13.04 -19.10 1.33
CA ILE A 52 12.65 -19.01 -0.08
C ILE A 52 13.89 -19.12 -0.95
N GLU A 53 14.95 -18.39 -0.62
CA GLU A 53 16.24 -18.43 -1.34
C GLU A 53 16.80 -19.86 -1.38
N ASP A 54 16.87 -20.55 -0.24
CA ASP A 54 17.36 -21.93 -0.12
C ASP A 54 16.54 -22.94 -0.95
N LYS A 55 15.25 -22.67 -1.19
CA LYS A 55 14.33 -23.61 -1.86
C LYS A 55 14.10 -23.34 -3.34
N SER A 56 14.24 -22.09 -3.78
CA SER A 56 13.92 -21.70 -5.15
C SER A 56 15.02 -20.95 -5.86
N GLU A 57 16.17 -20.70 -5.22
CA GLU A 57 17.27 -19.83 -5.70
C GLU A 57 16.80 -18.42 -6.10
N ALA A 58 15.55 -18.08 -5.78
CA ALA A 58 14.91 -16.83 -6.15
C ALA A 58 15.41 -15.75 -5.20
N LYS A 59 15.92 -14.66 -5.77
CA LYS A 59 16.45 -13.54 -4.99
C LYS A 59 15.30 -12.69 -4.42
N PRO A 60 15.52 -11.99 -3.30
CA PRO A 60 14.58 -11.00 -2.80
C PRO A 60 14.16 -10.02 -3.90
N GLY A 61 12.86 -9.90 -4.15
CA GLY A 61 12.29 -9.04 -5.19
C GLY A 61 11.96 -9.74 -6.51
N ASP A 62 12.34 -11.01 -6.70
CA ASP A 62 11.92 -11.80 -7.86
C ASP A 62 10.40 -12.11 -7.79
N PRO A 63 9.63 -11.90 -8.87
CA PRO A 63 8.22 -12.33 -8.94
C PRO A 63 7.98 -13.78 -8.53
N ASP A 64 8.95 -14.67 -8.75
CA ASP A 64 8.86 -16.09 -8.40
C ASP A 64 8.90 -16.35 -6.88
N MET A 65 9.42 -15.40 -6.08
CA MET A 65 9.36 -15.45 -4.61
C MET A 65 7.93 -15.65 -4.10
N PHE A 66 6.95 -15.03 -4.78
CA PHE A 66 5.55 -15.08 -4.35
C PHE A 66 4.98 -16.50 -4.37
N LYS A 67 5.46 -17.36 -5.28
CA LYS A 67 5.03 -18.77 -5.37
C LYS A 67 5.46 -19.57 -4.15
N HIS A 68 6.63 -19.29 -3.61
CA HIS A 68 7.22 -20.02 -2.47
C HIS A 68 6.87 -19.40 -1.11
N TYR A 69 6.45 -18.14 -1.10
CA TYR A 69 6.14 -17.36 0.09
C TYR A 69 5.20 -18.07 1.08
N GLN A 70 4.04 -18.54 0.61
CA GLN A 70 3.06 -19.16 1.51
C GLN A 70 3.59 -20.44 2.17
N ALA A 71 4.38 -21.22 1.43
CA ALA A 71 5.00 -22.44 1.92
C ALA A 71 6.12 -22.13 2.93
N ALA A 72 6.94 -21.10 2.68
CA ALA A 72 7.99 -20.67 3.59
C ALA A 72 7.43 -20.21 4.94
N VAL A 73 6.43 -19.32 4.94
CA VAL A 73 5.76 -18.87 6.17
C VAL A 73 5.12 -20.04 6.92
N LYS A 74 4.47 -20.97 6.21
CA LYS A 74 3.88 -22.16 6.84
C LYS A 74 4.95 -23.05 7.47
N GLY A 75 6.09 -23.22 6.82
CA GLY A 75 7.23 -23.97 7.35
C GLY A 75 7.77 -23.36 8.63
N VAL A 76 8.01 -22.05 8.63
CA VAL A 76 8.50 -21.32 9.82
C VAL A 76 7.50 -21.45 10.96
N MET A 77 6.21 -21.26 10.70
CA MET A 77 5.16 -21.41 11.72
C MET A 77 5.05 -22.82 12.29
N ALA A 78 5.35 -23.87 11.51
CA ALA A 78 5.28 -25.25 11.96
C ALA A 78 6.44 -25.64 12.89
N GLU A 79 7.54 -24.90 12.84
CA GLU A 79 8.72 -25.10 13.69
C GLU A 79 8.64 -24.30 15.00
N LEU A 80 7.67 -23.39 15.11
CA LEU A 80 7.44 -22.63 16.35
C LEU A 80 6.90 -23.54 17.44
N SER A 81 7.42 -23.33 18.65
CA SER A 81 6.84 -23.89 19.87
C SER A 81 5.43 -23.35 20.11
N ASN A 82 4.62 -24.09 20.88
CA ASN A 82 3.30 -23.62 21.30
C ASN A 82 3.38 -22.27 22.04
N ASP A 83 4.43 -22.07 22.84
CA ASP A 83 4.66 -20.83 23.58
C ASP A 83 4.93 -19.64 22.66
N GLU A 84 5.73 -19.82 21.60
CA GLU A 84 5.96 -18.79 20.59
C GLU A 84 4.67 -18.45 19.81
N LEU A 85 3.88 -19.47 19.48
CA LEU A 85 2.60 -19.28 18.80
C LEU A 85 1.60 -18.51 19.68
N GLU A 86 1.59 -18.76 20.99
CA GLU A 86 0.72 -18.05 21.92
C GLU A 86 1.17 -16.59 22.10
N LYS A 87 2.47 -16.34 22.29
CA LYS A 87 3.03 -14.98 22.30
C LYS A 87 2.68 -14.20 21.04
N ALA A 88 2.72 -14.85 19.87
CA ALA A 88 2.33 -14.21 18.61
C ALA A 88 0.84 -13.85 18.55
N LYS A 89 -0.04 -14.60 19.22
CA LYS A 89 -1.46 -14.24 19.36
C LYS A 89 -1.67 -13.04 20.26
N GLU A 90 -1.03 -13.04 21.43
CA GLU A 90 -1.09 -11.92 22.37
C GLU A 90 -0.58 -10.63 21.70
N THR A 91 0.56 -10.72 21.02
CA THR A 91 1.14 -9.60 20.26
C THR A 91 0.20 -9.12 19.15
N ALA A 92 -0.45 -10.05 18.42
CA ALA A 92 -1.39 -9.69 17.36
C ALA A 92 -2.63 -8.96 17.90
N GLU A 93 -3.11 -9.35 19.09
CA GLU A 93 -4.20 -8.67 19.78
C GLU A 93 -3.77 -7.28 20.25
N GLU A 94 -2.60 -7.18 20.88
CA GLU A 94 -2.01 -5.91 21.31
C GLU A 94 -1.87 -4.92 20.14
N TRP A 95 -1.25 -5.35 19.04
CA TRP A 95 -1.05 -4.50 17.86
C TRP A 95 -2.37 -4.14 17.16
N SER A 96 -3.40 -4.96 17.31
CA SER A 96 -4.74 -4.68 16.77
C SER A 96 -5.53 -3.67 17.59
N ASN A 97 -5.32 -3.65 18.90
CA ASN A 97 -6.04 -2.77 19.82
C ASN A 97 -5.34 -1.43 20.00
N ASN A 98 -4.00 -1.44 19.99
CA ASN A 98 -3.16 -0.26 20.10
C ASN A 98 -2.60 0.08 18.71
N TYR A 99 -1.34 -0.27 18.47
CA TYR A 99 -0.63 -0.13 17.21
C TYR A 99 0.66 -0.95 17.31
N PRO A 100 1.23 -1.41 16.17
CA PRO A 100 2.51 -2.09 16.20
C PRO A 100 3.65 -1.11 16.56
N PRO A 101 4.86 -1.60 16.92
CA PRO A 101 6.02 -0.77 17.21
C PRO A 101 6.39 0.16 16.03
N PRO A 102 7.08 1.30 16.30
CA PRO A 102 7.45 2.27 15.26
C PRO A 102 8.18 1.69 14.06
N GLU A 103 9.11 0.76 14.28
CA GLU A 103 9.87 0.08 13.21
C GLU A 103 8.93 -0.68 12.26
N ILE A 104 7.98 -1.41 12.83
CA ILE A 104 6.98 -2.15 12.07
C ILE A 104 6.02 -1.19 11.35
N GLN A 105 5.63 -0.08 11.98
CA GLN A 105 4.84 0.96 11.32
C GLN A 105 5.59 1.54 10.13
N ALA A 106 6.88 1.84 10.28
CA ALA A 106 7.74 2.36 9.22
C ALA A 106 7.82 1.39 8.04
N GLN A 107 8.09 0.12 8.31
CA GLN A 107 8.17 -0.92 7.28
C GLN A 107 6.83 -1.11 6.56
N VAL A 108 5.71 -1.15 7.31
CA VAL A 108 4.38 -1.26 6.72
C VAL A 108 4.03 -0.02 5.89
N ALA A 109 4.38 1.18 6.35
CA ALA A 109 4.17 2.43 5.60
C ALA A 109 4.93 2.42 4.27
N GLN A 110 6.20 2.00 4.27
CA GLN A 110 6.99 1.90 3.04
C GLN A 110 6.43 0.84 2.08
N MET A 111 6.12 -0.36 2.57
CA MET A 111 5.71 -1.47 1.71
C MET A 111 4.27 -1.37 1.20
N LYS A 112 3.34 -0.88 2.03
CA LYS A 112 1.90 -0.90 1.74
C LYS A 112 1.29 0.48 1.56
N GLY A 113 1.95 1.53 2.06
CA GLY A 113 1.48 2.91 1.97
C GLY A 113 1.13 3.32 0.53
N PRO A 114 2.04 3.17 -0.45
CA PRO A 114 1.76 3.52 -1.83
C PRO A 114 0.50 2.84 -2.38
N ALA A 115 0.34 1.53 -2.15
CA ALA A 115 -0.83 0.78 -2.59
C ALA A 115 -2.13 1.22 -1.90
N TYR A 116 -2.07 1.65 -0.62
CA TYR A 116 -3.24 2.21 0.06
C TYR A 116 -3.67 3.55 -0.54
N MET A 117 -2.70 4.42 -0.85
CA MET A 117 -2.99 5.74 -1.43
C MET A 117 -3.52 5.61 -2.86
N GLU A 118 -2.92 4.74 -3.68
CA GLU A 118 -3.42 4.43 -5.02
C GLU A 118 -4.85 3.89 -4.97
N HIS A 119 -5.13 2.96 -4.05
CA HIS A 119 -6.48 2.42 -3.89
C HIS A 119 -7.49 3.49 -3.46
N PHE A 120 -7.10 4.34 -2.51
CA PHE A 120 -7.92 5.44 -2.02
C PHE A 120 -8.25 6.42 -3.15
N SER A 121 -7.24 6.84 -3.92
CA SER A 121 -7.41 7.76 -5.05
C SER A 121 -8.35 7.19 -6.11
N ASN A 122 -8.12 5.93 -6.51
CA ASN A 122 -9.00 5.21 -7.42
C ASN A 122 -10.46 5.12 -6.93
N LYS A 123 -10.65 4.91 -5.61
CA LYS A 123 -11.98 4.83 -5.01
C LYS A 123 -12.72 6.16 -5.06
N MET A 124 -12.04 7.24 -4.68
CA MET A 124 -12.60 8.60 -4.72
C MET A 124 -13.02 8.99 -6.14
N TRP A 125 -12.18 8.70 -7.13
CA TRP A 125 -12.54 8.96 -8.52
C TRP A 125 -13.75 8.14 -9.00
N ARG A 126 -13.73 6.82 -8.77
CA ARG A 126 -14.81 5.93 -9.26
C ARG A 126 -16.16 6.21 -8.63
N GLN A 127 -16.20 6.55 -7.34
CA GLN A 127 -17.47 6.69 -6.61
C GLN A 127 -18.07 8.09 -6.71
N CYS A 128 -17.23 9.12 -6.81
CA CYS A 128 -17.71 10.50 -6.71
C CYS A 128 -16.97 11.47 -7.64
N ARG A 129 -16.20 10.96 -8.62
CA ARG A 129 -15.42 11.77 -9.57
C ARG A 129 -14.46 12.76 -8.89
N MET A 130 -14.08 12.48 -7.64
CA MET A 130 -13.11 13.28 -6.91
C MET A 130 -11.68 12.85 -7.28
N ARG A 131 -10.86 13.83 -7.67
CA ARG A 131 -9.42 13.68 -7.83
C ARG A 131 -8.74 14.09 -6.52
N VAL A 132 -7.75 13.32 -6.09
CA VAL A 132 -7.05 13.55 -4.83
C VAL A 132 -5.56 13.57 -5.06
N PHE A 133 -4.88 14.39 -4.26
CA PHE A 133 -3.45 14.40 -4.09
C PHE A 133 -3.17 14.15 -2.60
N VAL A 134 -2.29 13.21 -2.27
CA VAL A 134 -2.06 12.81 -0.88
C VAL A 134 -0.62 13.08 -0.47
N LEU A 135 -0.46 13.93 0.55
CA LEU A 135 0.76 14.02 1.34
C LEU A 135 0.70 13.04 2.49
N SER A 136 1.74 12.23 2.62
CA SER A 136 1.90 11.31 3.73
C SER A 136 3.22 11.60 4.43
N ALA A 137 3.26 11.44 5.74
CA ALA A 137 4.47 11.52 6.53
C ALA A 137 4.45 10.42 7.60
N TRP A 138 5.60 9.79 7.83
CA TRP A 138 5.77 8.74 8.83
C TRP A 138 7.19 8.79 9.38
N LYS A 139 7.41 8.17 10.54
CA LYS A 139 8.77 8.03 11.10
C LYS A 139 9.43 6.77 10.58
N ASN A 140 10.73 6.81 10.28
CA ASN A 140 11.53 5.61 10.07
C ASN A 140 11.94 4.97 11.41
N GLU A 141 12.71 3.89 11.36
CA GLU A 141 13.22 3.16 12.53
C GLU A 141 14.06 4.07 13.45
N GLN A 142 14.78 5.03 12.87
CA GLN A 142 15.61 6.01 13.56
C GLN A 142 14.79 7.19 14.13
N GLY A 143 13.47 7.19 13.94
CA GLY A 143 12.56 8.25 14.39
C GLY A 143 12.55 9.50 13.52
N GLU A 144 13.28 9.50 12.40
CA GLU A 144 13.33 10.59 11.44
C GLU A 144 12.04 10.63 10.62
N VAL A 145 11.56 11.83 10.32
CA VAL A 145 10.33 12.00 9.56
C VAL A 145 10.63 11.86 8.07
N LEU A 146 10.07 10.82 7.46
CA LEU A 146 9.97 10.64 6.03
C LEU A 146 8.62 11.18 5.54
N PHE A 147 8.57 11.58 4.27
CA PHE A 147 7.33 11.99 3.62
C PHE A 147 7.25 11.44 2.20
N GLY A 148 6.02 11.24 1.74
CA GLY A 148 5.70 10.75 0.41
C GLY A 148 4.58 11.57 -0.21
N MET A 149 4.72 11.91 -1.48
CA MET A 149 3.70 12.57 -2.30
C MET A 149 3.10 11.52 -3.23
N HIS A 150 1.77 11.41 -3.24
CA HIS A 150 1.04 10.47 -4.10
C HIS A 150 0.06 11.22 -4.98
N ASP A 151 0.30 11.16 -6.29
CA ASP A 151 -0.54 11.76 -7.33
C ASP A 151 -0.76 10.75 -8.47
N ASP A 152 -1.86 10.01 -8.38
CA ASP A 152 -2.20 9.00 -9.39
C ASP A 152 -3.13 9.54 -10.49
N ASN A 153 -3.38 10.86 -10.54
CA ASN A 153 -4.44 11.44 -11.37
C ASN A 153 -4.22 11.23 -12.88
N GLU A 154 -2.96 11.13 -13.33
CA GLU A 154 -2.62 10.80 -14.73
C GLU A 154 -3.12 9.42 -15.18
N ALA A 155 -3.23 8.49 -14.24
CA ALA A 155 -3.76 7.17 -14.50
C ALA A 155 -5.31 7.14 -14.45
N LEU A 156 -5.96 8.25 -14.04
CA LEU A 156 -7.40 8.34 -13.78
C LEU A 156 -8.14 9.10 -14.89
N GLY A 157 -8.30 8.45 -16.05
CA GLY A 157 -9.09 8.99 -17.16
C GLY A 157 -8.33 10.06 -17.95
N ASP A 158 -8.93 11.23 -18.08
CA ASP A 158 -8.35 12.45 -18.69
C ASP A 158 -7.79 13.40 -17.61
N GLY A 159 -7.39 12.84 -16.46
CA GLY A 159 -6.85 13.61 -15.37
C GLY A 159 -5.40 13.93 -15.57
N ASP A 160 -5.02 15.15 -15.23
CA ASP A 160 -3.64 15.56 -15.18
C ASP A 160 -3.13 15.56 -13.73
N SER A 161 -1.84 15.33 -13.57
CA SER A 161 -1.17 15.42 -12.27
C SER A 161 -1.27 16.85 -11.72
N PHE A 162 -1.77 16.98 -10.49
CA PHE A 162 -1.73 18.26 -9.76
C PHE A 162 -0.29 18.75 -9.55
N ILE A 163 0.66 17.82 -9.36
CA ILE A 163 2.09 18.16 -9.22
C ILE A 163 2.63 18.82 -10.51
N LYS A 164 2.18 18.37 -11.69
CA LYS A 164 2.68 18.90 -12.97
C LYS A 164 1.92 20.13 -13.45
N MET A 165 0.65 20.27 -13.07
CA MET A 165 -0.26 21.28 -13.61
C MET A 165 -0.27 22.61 -12.89
N LYS A 166 0.13 22.67 -11.61
CA LYS A 166 -0.07 23.86 -10.80
C LYS A 166 1.18 24.25 -10.04
N ASP A 167 1.42 25.56 -10.01
CA ASP A 167 2.28 26.14 -9.00
C ASP A 167 1.59 26.02 -7.64
N TRP A 168 2.33 25.58 -6.62
CA TRP A 168 1.75 25.22 -5.32
C TRP A 168 1.15 26.45 -4.61
N GLU A 169 1.72 27.62 -4.91
CA GLU A 169 1.30 28.93 -4.42
C GLU A 169 -0.14 29.29 -4.84
N ASP A 170 -0.66 28.72 -5.93
CA ASP A 170 -2.03 28.95 -6.39
C ASP A 170 -3.08 28.09 -5.66
N ILE A 171 -2.65 26.97 -5.06
CA ILE A 171 -3.53 26.03 -4.33
C ILE A 171 -3.61 26.43 -2.86
N GLU A 172 -2.51 26.88 -2.26
CA GLU A 172 -2.38 27.21 -0.85
C GLU A 172 -3.49 28.15 -0.32
N PRO A 173 -3.90 29.23 -1.03
CA PRO A 173 -4.95 30.13 -0.56
C PRO A 173 -6.33 29.47 -0.54
N VAL A 174 -6.64 28.62 -1.53
CA VAL A 174 -7.93 27.91 -1.62
C VAL A 174 -8.04 26.84 -0.54
N TRP A 175 -6.91 26.20 -0.20
CA TRP A 175 -6.84 25.17 0.82
C TRP A 175 -6.83 25.73 2.25
N CYS A 176 -6.08 26.82 2.48
CA CYS A 176 -6.04 27.53 3.76
C CYS A 176 -7.37 28.26 4.08
N TRP A 177 -8.13 28.63 3.05
CA TRP A 177 -9.36 29.40 3.19
C TRP A 177 -10.52 28.75 2.45
N GLY A 178 -10.75 27.45 2.66
CA GLY A 178 -11.92 26.77 2.12
C GLY A 178 -13.20 27.55 2.47
N LYS A 179 -13.66 28.41 1.54
CA LYS A 179 -14.88 29.20 1.66
C LYS A 179 -16.05 28.23 1.53
N GLY A 180 -16.32 27.51 2.62
CA GLY A 180 -17.34 26.46 2.68
C GLY A 180 -17.05 25.37 3.72
N TRP A 181 -15.83 25.27 4.26
CA TRP A 181 -15.55 24.27 5.30
C TRP A 181 -15.95 24.82 6.66
N ARG A 182 -17.07 24.32 7.23
CA ARG A 182 -17.37 24.47 8.65
C ARG A 182 -16.74 23.28 9.39
N PRO A 183 -15.74 23.49 10.26
CA PRO A 183 -15.23 22.43 11.11
C PRO A 183 -16.33 22.00 12.07
N THR A 184 -16.86 20.79 11.92
CA THR A 184 -17.57 20.13 13.01
C THR A 184 -16.52 19.42 13.87
N GLY A 185 -16.01 20.13 14.87
CA GLY A 185 -15.09 19.57 15.86
C GLY A 185 -13.86 20.44 16.06
N GLU A 186 -13.70 20.92 17.29
CA GLU A 186 -12.56 21.68 17.76
C GLU A 186 -11.27 20.85 17.67
N GLY A 187 -10.21 21.38 17.05
CA GLY A 187 -8.93 20.66 16.96
C GLY A 187 -7.80 21.49 16.37
N ARG A 188 -6.83 21.85 17.21
CA ARG A 188 -5.76 22.85 16.99
C ARG A 188 -4.71 22.42 15.95
N SER A 189 -4.20 23.46 15.26
CA SER A 189 -2.78 23.77 15.00
C SER A 189 -2.33 23.77 13.53
N GLN A 190 -2.56 24.90 12.85
CA GLN A 190 -1.94 25.25 11.55
C GLN A 190 -0.56 25.94 11.69
N LYS A 191 0.02 26.04 12.90
CA LYS A 191 1.17 26.93 13.13
C LYS A 191 2.54 26.38 12.71
N ASN A 192 2.67 25.09 12.36
CA ASN A 192 4.00 24.47 12.17
C ASN A 192 4.38 24.12 10.71
N LEU A 193 3.52 24.37 9.71
CA LEU A 193 3.83 24.05 8.31
C LEU A 193 4.65 25.14 7.58
N LYS A 194 4.59 26.40 8.03
CA LYS A 194 5.27 27.52 7.35
C LYS A 194 6.79 27.51 7.49
N THR A 195 7.34 26.85 8.50
CA THR A 195 8.78 26.94 8.82
C THR A 195 9.63 25.94 8.04
N SER A 196 9.08 24.80 7.59
CA SER A 196 9.87 23.79 6.86
C SER A 196 9.98 24.05 5.35
N LEU A 197 9.00 24.74 4.76
CA LEU A 197 8.95 24.97 3.30
C LEU A 197 9.85 26.13 2.83
N ARG A 198 10.22 27.07 3.71
CA ARG A 198 11.12 28.19 3.36
C ARG A 198 12.61 27.88 3.42
N ALA A 199 13.00 26.71 3.92
CA ALA A 199 14.42 26.37 4.13
C ALA A 199 15.12 25.78 2.89
N ARG A 200 14.45 25.74 1.73
CA ARG A 200 15.04 25.26 0.47
C ARG A 200 14.60 26.12 -0.71
N ASN A 201 15.11 27.34 -0.75
CA ASN A 201 15.36 28.09 -1.98
C ASN A 201 16.82 28.53 -1.95
#